data_AF-A0A7V7DBR3-F1
#
_entry.id   AF-A0A7V7DBR3-F1
#
_cell.length_a   1.000
_cell.length_b   1.000
_cell.length_c   1.000
_cell.angle_alpha   90.00
_cell.angle_beta   90.00
_cell.angle_gamma   90.00
#
_symmetry.space_group_name_H-M   'P 1'
#
loop_
_entity.id
_entity.type
_entity.pdbx_description
1 polymer ?
#
loop_
_entity_poly.entity_id
_entity_poly.type
_entity_poly.pdbx_seq_one_letter_code
_entity_poly.pdbx_strand_id
1 'polypeptide(L)'
;MQKKIVVLDTDEAQCVELCALIGQKSYPVIPIHSVPQLEQCFEGRDCLGVFIDIDTVPLTNRDIRQFALKFPGTYIFCISKHQFHPELKEAICYHVYACLNRPVDPDELFYWIRSIYQDDQDEEDFDG
;
A
#
# COMPACT_ATOMS: atom_id res chain seq x y z
N MET A 1 -17.40 -6.41 5.43
CA MET A 1 -16.45 -6.04 6.53
C MET A 1 -15.48 -5.04 5.94
N GLN A 2 -15.02 -4.04 6.68
CA GLN A 2 -14.09 -3.05 6.12
C GLN A 2 -12.69 -3.68 6.00
N LYS A 3 -12.21 -3.87 4.76
CA LYS A 3 -10.88 -4.43 4.48
C LYS A 3 -9.79 -3.51 5.04
N LYS A 4 -8.63 -4.04 5.36
CA LYS A 4 -7.54 -3.36 6.08
C LYS A 4 -6.53 -2.77 5.11
N ILE A 5 -5.89 -1.69 5.53
CA ILE A 5 -4.74 -1.09 4.85
C ILE A 5 -3.48 -1.51 5.62
N VAL A 6 -2.44 -1.92 4.91
CA VAL A 6 -1.15 -2.22 5.51
C VAL A 6 -0.17 -1.08 5.21
N VAL A 7 0.63 -0.69 6.19
CA VAL A 7 1.71 0.29 6.02
C VAL A 7 3.03 -0.42 6.28
N LEU A 8 3.86 -0.55 5.26
CA LEU A 8 5.20 -1.09 5.32
C LEU A 8 6.22 0.03 5.27
N ASP A 9 6.84 0.30 6.41
CA ASP A 9 7.85 1.33 6.57
C ASP A 9 8.87 0.86 7.63
N THR A 10 10.16 0.90 7.29
CA THR A 10 11.21 0.49 8.24
C THR A 10 11.51 1.56 9.29
N ASP A 11 11.06 2.80 9.07
CA ASP A 11 11.11 3.88 10.05
C ASP A 11 9.82 3.87 10.90
N GLU A 12 9.94 3.47 12.16
CA GLU A 12 8.81 3.36 13.08
C GLU A 12 8.08 4.70 13.30
N ALA A 13 8.81 5.82 13.33
CA ALA A 13 8.21 7.12 13.57
C ALA A 13 7.35 7.56 12.37
N GLN A 14 7.89 7.39 11.16
CA GLN A 14 7.17 7.67 9.91
C GLN A 14 5.97 6.73 9.71
N CYS A 15 6.13 5.45 10.09
CA CYS A 15 5.05 4.47 10.06
C CYS A 15 3.89 4.87 10.98
N VAL A 16 4.19 5.25 12.23
CA VAL A 16 3.18 5.67 13.22
C VAL A 16 2.45 6.93 12.76
N GLU A 17 3.16 7.91 12.21
CA GLU A 17 2.57 9.14 11.68
C GLU A 17 1.56 8.84 10.56
N LEU A 18 1.96 8.00 9.59
CA LEU A 18 1.10 7.61 8.48
C LEU A 18 -0.11 6.78 8.95
N CYS A 19 0.10 5.85 9.88
CA CYS A 19 -0.99 5.07 10.46
C CYS A 19 -1.97 5.95 11.23
N ALA A 20 -1.47 6.94 12.00
CA ALA A 20 -2.31 7.91 12.69
C ALA A 20 -3.14 8.73 11.69
N LEU A 21 -2.54 9.14 10.57
CA LEU A 21 -3.23 9.88 9.51
C LEU A 21 -4.36 9.03 8.88
N ILE A 22 -4.07 7.79 8.47
CA ILE A 22 -5.06 6.87 7.90
C ILE A 22 -6.19 6.59 8.92
N GLY A 23 -5.83 6.36 10.18
CA GLY A 23 -6.75 6.06 11.26
C GLY A 23 -7.73 7.18 11.60
N GLN A 24 -7.44 8.45 11.26
CA GLN A 24 -8.34 9.58 11.52
C GLN A 24 -9.71 9.44 10.85
N LYS A 25 -9.77 8.75 9.70
CA LYS A 25 -11.01 8.51 8.95
C LYS A 25 -11.62 7.13 9.25
N SER A 26 -11.21 6.49 10.34
CA SER A 26 -11.67 5.16 10.76
C SER A 26 -11.35 4.03 9.77
N TYR A 27 -10.35 4.22 8.90
CA TYR A 27 -9.84 3.12 8.09
C TYR A 27 -9.00 2.19 8.96
N PRO A 28 -9.27 0.86 8.96
CA PRO A 28 -8.45 -0.07 9.71
C PRO A 28 -7.07 -0.18 9.07
N VAL A 29 -6.03 0.14 9.84
CA VAL A 29 -4.64 0.17 9.39
C VAL A 29 -3.75 -0.73 10.24
N ILE A 30 -2.82 -1.44 9.61
CA ILE A 30 -1.84 -2.32 10.26
C ILE A 30 -0.42 -1.81 9.92
N PRO A 31 0.36 -1.34 10.91
CA PRO A 31 1.77 -1.05 10.71
C PRO A 31 2.58 -2.35 10.66
N ILE A 32 3.50 -2.42 9.71
CA ILE A 32 4.53 -3.47 9.63
C ILE A 32 5.87 -2.83 9.24
N HIS A 33 6.97 -3.48 9.64
CA HIS A 33 8.33 -2.94 9.45
C HIS A 33 9.21 -3.85 8.61
N SER A 34 8.65 -4.94 8.07
CA SER A 34 9.41 -5.91 7.28
C SER A 34 8.53 -6.66 6.27
N VAL A 35 9.13 -7.05 5.15
CA VAL A 35 8.45 -7.83 4.09
C VAL A 35 7.89 -9.18 4.58
N PRO A 36 8.56 -9.95 5.47
CA PRO A 36 7.97 -11.18 5.99
C PRO A 36 6.66 -10.98 6.77
N GLN A 37 6.51 -9.84 7.47
CA GLN A 37 5.25 -9.49 8.15
C GLN A 37 4.14 -9.14 7.16
N LEU A 38 4.50 -8.63 5.98
CA LEU A 38 3.55 -8.37 4.90
C LEU A 38 2.85 -9.67 4.50
N GLU A 39 3.59 -10.74 4.25
CA GLU A 39 2.99 -12.02 3.85
C GLU A 39 2.02 -12.56 4.90
N GLN A 40 2.37 -12.46 6.19
CA GLN A 40 1.52 -12.90 7.30
C GLN A 40 0.21 -12.11 7.40
N CYS A 41 0.22 -10.81 7.09
CA CYS A 41 -0.99 -9.99 7.11
C CYS A 41 -1.96 -10.35 5.98
N PHE A 42 -1.43 -10.73 4.82
CA PHE A 42 -2.23 -10.99 3.62
C PHE A 42 -2.74 -12.44 3.52
N GLU A 43 -2.18 -13.39 4.29
CA GLU A 43 -2.72 -14.77 4.39
C GLU A 43 -4.18 -14.83 4.88
N GLY A 44 -4.63 -13.80 5.62
CA GLY A 44 -6.01 -13.68 6.10
C GLY A 44 -7.02 -13.08 5.10
N ARG A 45 -6.60 -12.67 3.90
CA ARG A 45 -7.42 -12.04 2.83
C ARG A 45 -8.22 -10.77 3.16
N ASP A 46 -8.12 -10.23 4.36
CA ASP A 46 -8.81 -8.98 4.75
C ASP A 46 -8.00 -7.72 4.42
N CYS A 47 -7.08 -7.73 3.45
CA CYS A 47 -6.25 -6.57 3.13
C CYS A 47 -6.59 -6.03 1.73
N LEU A 48 -6.93 -4.75 1.65
CA LEU A 48 -7.29 -4.07 0.42
C LEU A 48 -6.06 -3.53 -0.31
N GLY A 49 -5.15 -2.93 0.45
CA GLY A 49 -3.98 -2.29 -0.12
C GLY A 49 -2.82 -2.18 0.85
N VAL A 50 -1.64 -1.93 0.30
CA VAL A 50 -0.40 -1.72 1.04
C VAL A 50 0.25 -0.42 0.62
N PHE A 51 0.63 0.40 1.59
CA PHE A 51 1.53 1.54 1.39
C PHE A 51 2.94 1.13 1.76
N ILE A 52 3.88 1.28 0.83
CA ILE A 52 5.26 0.83 0.99
C ILE A 52 6.19 2.03 0.87
N ASP A 53 6.98 2.29 1.90
CA ASP A 53 8.08 3.24 1.82
C ASP A 53 9.25 2.64 1.02
N ILE A 54 9.42 3.07 -0.23
CA ILE A 54 10.45 2.52 -1.12
C ILE A 54 11.83 3.18 -0.94
N ASP A 55 11.93 4.23 -0.13
CA ASP A 55 13.22 4.84 0.20
C ASP A 55 13.95 4.01 1.25
N THR A 56 13.21 3.42 2.19
CA THR A 56 13.77 2.72 3.34
C THR A 56 13.62 1.20 3.26
N VAL A 57 12.58 0.70 2.57
CA VAL A 57 12.37 -0.75 2.38
C VAL A 57 13.15 -1.20 1.14
N PRO A 58 14.13 -2.12 1.26
CA PRO A 58 14.95 -2.57 0.14
C PRO A 58 14.17 -3.57 -0.74
N LEU A 59 13.27 -3.06 -1.59
CA LEU A 59 12.51 -3.86 -2.55
C LEU A 59 13.12 -3.76 -3.95
N THR A 60 12.96 -4.84 -4.71
CA THR A 60 13.27 -4.88 -6.15
C THR A 60 12.00 -5.01 -6.98
N ASN A 61 12.09 -4.77 -8.30
CA ASN A 61 10.98 -5.05 -9.23
C ASN A 61 10.45 -6.49 -9.08
N ARG A 62 11.35 -7.44 -8.82
CA ARG A 62 11.00 -8.84 -8.64
C ARG A 62 10.15 -9.05 -7.40
N ASP A 63 10.49 -8.40 -6.29
CA ASP A 63 9.77 -8.56 -5.02
C ASP A 63 8.34 -8.02 -5.13
N ILE A 64 8.18 -6.82 -5.69
CA ILE A 64 6.86 -6.20 -5.90
C ILE A 64 6.02 -7.04 -6.88
N ARG A 65 6.62 -7.51 -7.97
CA ARG A 65 5.96 -8.41 -8.92
C ARG A 65 5.52 -9.72 -8.26
N GLN A 66 6.38 -10.34 -7.45
CA GLN A 66 6.03 -11.56 -6.73
C GLN A 66 4.90 -11.33 -5.74
N PHE A 67 4.91 -10.20 -5.04
CA PHE A 67 3.83 -9.80 -4.14
C PHE A 67 2.51 -9.63 -4.89
N ALA A 68 2.49 -8.88 -6.00
CA ALA A 68 1.31 -8.68 -6.84
C ALA A 68 0.74 -10.00 -7.40
N LEU A 69 1.61 -10.95 -7.75
CA LEU A 69 1.20 -12.28 -8.22
C LEU A 69 0.66 -13.17 -7.09
N LYS A 70 1.21 -13.04 -5.88
CA LYS A 70 0.80 -13.84 -4.72
C LYS A 70 -0.53 -13.36 -4.14
N PHE A 71 -0.79 -12.06 -4.21
CA PHE A 71 -2.00 -11.42 -3.69
C PHE A 71 -2.70 -10.61 -4.80
N PRO A 72 -3.28 -11.28 -5.82
CA PRO A 72 -4.02 -10.59 -6.86
C PRO A 72 -5.23 -9.85 -6.25
N GLY A 73 -5.48 -8.62 -6.67
CA GLY A 73 -6.51 -7.74 -6.12
C GLY A 73 -6.06 -6.84 -4.97
N THR A 74 -4.79 -6.92 -4.55
CA THR A 74 -4.22 -5.95 -3.60
C THR A 74 -3.71 -4.71 -4.33
N TYR A 75 -4.15 -3.53 -3.89
CA TYR A 75 -3.63 -2.26 -4.38
C TYR A 75 -2.28 -1.93 -3.74
N ILE A 76 -1.24 -1.76 -4.56
CA ILE A 76 0.10 -1.44 -4.09
C ILE A 76 0.35 0.06 -4.27
N PHE A 77 0.69 0.73 -3.17
CA PHE A 77 1.10 2.13 -3.17
C PHE A 77 2.56 2.24 -2.77
N CYS A 78 3.30 3.10 -3.46
CA CYS A 78 4.66 3.45 -3.08
C CYS A 78 4.68 4.84 -2.45
N ILE A 79 5.48 5.01 -1.41
CA ILE A 79 5.73 6.29 -0.75
C ILE A 79 7.23 6.57 -0.87
N SER A 80 7.57 7.76 -1.36
CA SER A 80 8.97 8.14 -1.57
C SER A 80 9.19 9.65 -1.47
N LYS A 81 10.37 10.06 -0.99
CA LYS A 81 10.91 11.42 -1.07
C LYS A 81 11.53 11.69 -2.44
N HIS A 82 11.91 10.64 -3.18
CA HIS A 82 12.55 10.71 -4.48
C HIS A 82 11.53 10.57 -5.61
N GLN A 83 11.55 11.51 -6.56
CA GLN A 83 10.64 11.48 -7.71
C GLN A 83 10.99 10.40 -8.75
N PHE A 84 12.16 9.76 -8.63
CA PHE A 84 12.66 8.86 -9.66
C PHE A 84 13.37 7.64 -9.07
N HIS A 85 12.76 6.48 -9.28
CA HIS A 85 13.29 5.15 -8.91
C HIS A 85 13.45 4.28 -10.15
N PRO A 86 14.54 4.46 -10.93
CA PRO A 86 14.78 3.67 -12.14
C PRO A 86 14.87 2.18 -11.85
N GLU A 87 15.36 1.82 -10.67
CA GLU A 87 15.46 0.46 -10.16
C GLU A 87 14.10 -0.20 -9.89
N LEU A 88 13.02 0.58 -9.76
CA LEU A 88 11.64 0.09 -9.59
C LEU A 88 10.73 0.41 -10.78
N LYS A 89 11.29 0.89 -11.90
CA LYS A 89 10.52 1.36 -13.06
C LYS A 89 9.50 0.34 -13.56
N GLU A 90 9.87 -0.94 -13.64
CA GLU A 90 8.97 -1.98 -14.16
C GLU A 90 7.80 -2.24 -13.20
N ALA A 91 8.10 -2.40 -11.91
CA ALA A 91 7.08 -2.63 -10.90
C ALA A 91 6.14 -1.43 -10.75
N ILE A 92 6.68 -0.22 -10.77
CA ILE A 92 5.87 1.01 -10.73
C ILE A 92 4.94 1.08 -11.94
N CYS A 93 5.42 0.68 -13.12
CA CYS A 93 4.63 0.74 -14.35
C CYS A 93 3.50 -0.30 -14.43
N TYR A 94 3.67 -1.48 -13.83
CA TYR A 94 2.77 -2.62 -14.05
C TYR A 94 2.03 -3.13 -12.81
N HIS A 95 2.51 -2.81 -11.61
CA HIS A 95 2.02 -3.42 -10.37
C HIS A 95 1.65 -2.40 -9.30
N VAL A 96 2.20 -1.19 -9.36
CA VAL A 96 1.88 -0.12 -8.41
C VAL A 96 0.68 0.67 -8.94
N TYR A 97 -0.29 0.90 -8.06
CA TYR A 97 -1.48 1.67 -8.34
C TYR A 97 -1.18 3.18 -8.37
N ALA A 98 -0.49 3.67 -7.34
CA ALA A 98 -0.04 5.06 -7.27
C ALA A 98 1.23 5.24 -6.43
N CYS A 99 1.97 6.31 -6.70
CA CYS A 99 3.11 6.75 -5.92
C CYS A 99 2.75 8.07 -5.21
N LEU A 100 2.94 8.13 -3.90
CA LEU A 100 2.76 9.33 -3.09
C LEU A 100 4.13 9.91 -2.74
N ASN A 101 4.23 11.23 -2.79
CA ASN A 101 5.43 11.92 -2.35
C ASN A 101 5.45 12.05 -0.83
N ARG A 102 6.65 11.99 -0.23
CA ARG A 102 6.88 12.47 1.14
C ARG A 102 7.29 13.95 1.14
N PRO A 103 6.78 14.77 2.09
CA PRO A 103 5.76 14.45 3.10
C PRO A 103 4.39 14.13 2.46
N VAL A 104 3.70 13.14 3.02
CA VAL A 104 2.42 12.64 2.47
C VAL A 104 1.37 13.72 2.61
N ASP A 105 0.75 14.10 1.49
CA ASP A 105 -0.39 15.01 1.50
C ASP A 105 -1.66 14.25 1.95
N PRO A 106 -2.35 14.70 3.01
CA PRO A 106 -3.54 14.04 3.52
C PRO A 106 -4.68 13.94 2.50
N ASP A 107 -4.92 14.98 1.70
CA ASP A 107 -6.01 15.00 0.74
C ASP A 107 -5.72 14.01 -0.39
N GLU A 108 -4.47 13.94 -0.87
CA GLU A 108 -4.02 12.92 -1.82
C GLU A 108 -4.17 11.50 -1.27
N LEU A 109 -3.70 11.28 -0.03
CA LEU A 109 -3.80 9.98 0.63
C LEU A 109 -5.25 9.50 0.74
N PHE A 110 -6.15 10.35 1.24
CA PHE A 110 -7.55 9.99 1.40
C PHE A 110 -8.29 9.85 0.07
N TYR A 111 -7.90 10.62 -0.95
CA TYR A 111 -8.40 10.43 -2.31
C TYR A 111 -8.10 9.01 -2.79
N TRP A 112 -6.84 8.57 -2.69
CA TRP A 112 -6.43 7.25 -3.12
C TRP A 112 -7.06 6.11 -2.33
N ILE A 113 -7.12 6.25 -1.00
CA ILE A 113 -7.82 5.27 -0.15
C ILE A 113 -9.28 5.18 -0.56
N ARG A 114 -9.98 6.30 -0.75
CA ARG A 114 -11.38 6.26 -1.17
C ARG A 114 -11.53 5.57 -2.53
N SER A 115 -10.65 5.84 -3.49
CA SER A 115 -10.68 5.21 -4.81
C SER A 115 -10.60 3.68 -4.72
N ILE A 116 -9.64 3.12 -3.99
CA ILE A 116 -9.50 1.65 -3.91
C ILE A 116 -10.68 0.97 -3.19
N TYR A 117 -11.34 1.67 -2.25
CA TYR A 117 -12.54 1.15 -1.61
C TYR A 117 -13.77 1.21 -2.50
N GLN A 118 -13.80 2.15 -3.46
CA GLN A 118 -14.86 2.24 -4.47
C GLN A 118 -14.64 1.19 -5.55
N ASP A 119 -13.42 1.09 -6.09
CA ASP A 119 -13.04 0.10 -7.09
C ASP A 119 -13.32 -1.34 -6.59
N ASP A 120 -13.02 -1.64 -5.31
CA ASP A 120 -13.30 -2.92 -4.68
C ASP A 120 -14.79 -3.22 -4.46
N GLN A 121 -15.63 -2.20 -4.24
CA GLN A 121 -17.08 -2.38 -4.15
C GLN A 121 -17.70 -2.63 -5.52
N ASP A 122 -17.24 -1.90 -6.54
CA ASP A 122 -17.70 -2.09 -7.91
C ASP A 122 -17.33 -3.51 -8.41
N GLU A 123 -16.15 -4.04 -8.08
CA GLU A 123 -15.78 -5.43 -8.42
C GLU A 123 -16.69 -6.47 -7.74
N GLU A 124 -17.07 -6.28 -6.48
CA GLU A 124 -17.98 -7.19 -5.76
C GLU A 124 -19.42 -7.18 -6.33
N ASP A 125 -19.89 -6.04 -6.85
CA ASP A 125 -21.23 -5.91 -7.44
C ASP A 125 -21.36 -6.52 -8.84
N PHE A 126 -20.25 -6.71 -9.57
CA PHE A 126 -20.25 -7.32 -10.92
C PHE A 126 -20.11 -8.85 -10.92
N ASP A 127 -19.59 -9.44 -9.84
CA ASP A 127 -19.44 -10.89 -9.66
C ASP A 127 -20.65 -11.56 -8.94
N GLY A 128 -21.71 -10.79 -8.64
CA GLY A 128 -22.97 -11.23 -8.01
C GLY A 128 -24.14 -11.42 -8.96
#